data_AF-A0A5D4NL89-F1
#
_entry.id   AF-A0A5D4NL89-F1
#
_cell.length_a   1.000
_cell.length_b   1.000
_cell.length_c   1.000
_cell.angle_alpha   90.00
_cell.angle_beta   90.00
_cell.angle_gamma   90.00
#
_symmetry.space_group_name_H-M   'P 1'
#
loop_
_entity.id
_entity.type
_entity.pdbx_description
1 polymer ?
#
loop_
_entity_poly.entity_id
_entity_poly.type
_entity_poly.pdbx_seq_one_letter_code
_entity_poly.pdbx_strand_id
1 'polypeptide(L)'
;MIEGKGLGNKKVNRVNISLTNKMSAKLNRLSNACNMKPTTLACLLVEKCLNDPELVFQLQQEHGVYSAYKIVPVKDFNTGELQYILNEG
;
A
#
# COMPACT_ATOMS: atom_id res chain seq x y z
N MET A 1 28.74 11.01 -7.45
CA MET A 1 27.33 11.37 -7.73
C MET A 1 26.78 10.28 -8.63
N ILE A 2 25.89 9.41 -8.15
CA ILE A 2 25.29 8.35 -8.99
C ILE A 2 23.94 8.89 -9.46
N GLU A 3 23.97 9.57 -10.60
CA GLU A 3 22.77 9.95 -11.35
C GLU A 3 22.11 8.67 -11.86
N GLY A 4 20.82 8.46 -11.56
CA GLY A 4 20.04 7.41 -12.25
C GLY A 4 19.23 6.42 -11.40
N LYS A 5 18.88 6.70 -10.14
CA LYS A 5 17.88 5.87 -9.41
C LYS A 5 16.82 6.72 -8.72
N GLY A 6 15.95 7.31 -9.54
CA GLY A 6 14.70 7.94 -9.10
C GLY A 6 13.61 7.73 -10.16
N LEU A 7 12.33 7.76 -9.78
CA LEU A 7 11.18 7.75 -10.68
C LEU A 7 11.08 9.08 -11.46
N GLY A 8 12.13 9.46 -12.19
CA GLY A 8 12.20 10.68 -12.99
C GLY A 8 11.97 11.97 -12.18
N ASN A 9 12.88 12.31 -11.26
CA ASN A 9 12.81 13.50 -10.38
C ASN A 9 11.62 13.55 -9.39
N LYS A 10 10.86 12.47 -9.23
CA LYS A 10 9.85 12.37 -8.17
C LYS A 10 10.50 12.06 -6.81
N LYS A 11 10.01 12.71 -5.75
CA LYS A 11 10.39 12.39 -4.37
C LYS A 11 9.94 10.96 -4.05
N VAL A 12 10.91 10.08 -3.79
CA VAL A 12 10.65 8.69 -3.42
C VAL A 12 10.66 8.58 -1.89
N ASN A 13 9.53 8.18 -1.31
CA ASN A 13 9.47 7.80 0.10
C ASN A 13 9.87 6.33 0.23
N ARG A 14 11.01 6.05 0.87
CA ARG A 14 11.49 4.68 1.05
C ARG A 14 10.85 4.07 2.29
N VAL A 15 10.16 2.94 2.10
CA VAL A 15 9.61 2.13 3.20
C VAL A 15 10.38 0.82 3.27
N ASN A 16 10.89 0.47 4.46
CA ASN A 16 11.54 -0.81 4.70
C ASN A 16 10.49 -1.83 5.16
N ILE A 17 10.41 -2.97 4.47
CA ILE A 17 9.45 -4.04 4.78
C ILE A 17 10.22 -5.25 5.30
N SER A 18 9.80 -5.77 6.45
CA SER A 18 10.28 -7.04 6.99
C SER A 18 9.24 -8.12 6.78
N LEU A 19 9.62 -9.25 6.18
CA LEU A 19 8.73 -10.37 5.88
C LEU A 19 9.24 -11.64 6.55
N THR A 20 8.33 -12.50 7.00
CA THR A 20 8.70 -13.87 7.38
C THR A 20 9.14 -14.65 6.13
N ASN A 21 9.94 -15.71 6.32
CA ASN A 21 10.40 -16.58 5.22
C ASN A 21 9.22 -17.11 4.38
N LYS A 22 8.11 -17.46 5.03
CA LYS A 22 6.89 -17.95 4.36
C LYS A 22 6.27 -16.88 3.45
N MET A 23 6.20 -15.63 3.90
CA MET A 23 5.63 -14.54 3.10
C MET A 23 6.57 -14.11 1.97
N SER A 24 7.87 -14.08 2.22
CA SER A 24 8.88 -13.84 1.17
C SER A 24 8.79 -14.89 0.05
N ALA A 25 8.65 -16.17 0.40
CA ALA A 25 8.47 -17.25 -0.58
C ALA A 25 7.18 -17.08 -1.41
N LYS A 26 6.07 -16.68 -0.80
CA LYS A 26 4.83 -16.38 -1.53
C LYS A 26 5.01 -15.21 -2.50
N LEU A 27 5.62 -14.12 -2.04
CA LEU A 27 5.88 -12.94 -2.86
C LEU A 27 6.74 -13.30 -4.08
N ASN A 28 7.80 -14.07 -3.90
CA ASN A 28 8.68 -14.52 -5.00
C ASN A 28 7.93 -15.39 -6.02
N ARG A 29 7.07 -16.30 -5.56
CA ARG A 29 6.27 -17.14 -6.47
C ARG A 29 5.31 -16.32 -7.30
N LEU A 30 4.58 -15.40 -6.66
CA LEU A 30 3.65 -14.53 -7.37
C LEU A 30 4.38 -13.56 -8.29
N SER A 31 5.53 -13.02 -7.88
CA SER A 31 6.32 -12.12 -8.72
C SER A 31 6.82 -12.83 -9.98
N ASN A 32 7.26 -14.08 -9.85
CA ASN A 32 7.64 -14.90 -11.01
C ASN A 32 6.44 -15.15 -11.94
N ALA A 33 5.27 -15.49 -11.38
CA ALA A 33 4.05 -15.71 -12.17
C ALA A 33 3.60 -14.44 -12.93
N CYS A 34 3.83 -13.27 -12.35
CA CYS A 34 3.50 -11.98 -12.97
C CYS A 34 4.65 -11.37 -13.79
N ASN A 35 5.80 -12.05 -13.92
CA ASN A 35 7.01 -11.51 -14.55
C ASN A 35 7.46 -10.14 -13.99
N MET A 36 7.43 -10.00 -12.67
CA MET A 36 7.82 -8.78 -11.94
C MET A 36 8.94 -9.06 -10.95
N LYS A 37 9.75 -8.03 -10.65
CA LYS A 37 10.66 -8.11 -9.50
C LYS A 37 9.83 -8.18 -8.21
N PRO A 38 10.25 -8.96 -7.18
CA PRO A 38 9.51 -9.07 -5.93
C PRO A 38 9.21 -7.72 -5.27
N THR A 39 10.16 -6.79 -5.31
CA THR A 39 10.00 -5.43 -4.74
C THR A 39 9.00 -4.58 -5.52
N THR A 40 8.97 -4.69 -6.86
CA THR A 40 7.98 -4.01 -7.70
C THR A 40 6.58 -4.55 -7.44
N LEU A 41 6.44 -5.88 -7.32
CA LEU A 41 5.17 -6.49 -6.96
C LEU A 41 4.73 -6.08 -5.55
N ALA A 42 5.64 -6.03 -4.58
CA ALA A 42 5.31 -5.58 -3.23
C ALA A 42 4.80 -4.14 -3.22
N CYS A 43 5.41 -3.23 -4.00
CA CYS A 43 4.92 -1.87 -4.16
C CYS A 43 3.50 -1.85 -4.74
N LEU A 44 3.26 -2.59 -5.81
CA LEU A 44 1.94 -2.70 -6.44
C LEU A 44 0.89 -3.27 -5.48
N LEU A 45 1.25 -4.27 -4.67
CA LEU A 45 0.35 -4.83 -3.67
C LEU A 45 -0.01 -3.80 -2.61
N VAL A 46 0.96 -3.04 -2.08
CA VAL A 46 0.71 -1.96 -1.12
C VAL A 46 -0.23 -0.91 -1.74
N GLU A 47 0.04 -0.48 -2.98
CA GLU A 47 -0.83 0.47 -3.69
C GLU A 47 -2.25 -0.06 -3.86
N LYS A 48 -2.41 -1.32 -4.27
CA LYS A 48 -3.72 -1.95 -4.40
C LYS A 48 -4.45 -2.04 -3.06
N CYS A 49 -3.75 -2.45 -2.00
CA CYS A 49 -4.30 -2.58 -0.66
C CYS A 49 -4.79 -1.23 -0.11
N LEU A 50 -4.03 -0.15 -0.31
CA LEU A 50 -4.41 1.18 0.14
C LEU A 50 -5.59 1.76 -0.69
N ASN A 51 -5.81 1.26 -1.90
CA ASN A 51 -6.94 1.66 -2.75
C ASN A 51 -8.14 0.70 -2.67
N ASP A 52 -8.16 -0.21 -1.69
CA ASP A 52 -9.26 -1.14 -1.44
C ASP A 52 -9.99 -0.75 -0.14
N PRO A 53 -11.18 -0.10 -0.24
CA PRO A 53 -11.94 0.34 0.93
C PRO A 53 -12.30 -0.78 1.89
N GLU A 54 -12.59 -1.97 1.37
CA GLU A 54 -13.00 -3.13 2.18
C GLU A 54 -11.83 -3.64 3.00
N LEU A 55 -10.66 -3.79 2.36
CA LEU A 55 -9.45 -4.20 3.08
C LEU A 55 -9.05 -3.17 4.14
N VAL A 56 -9.11 -1.88 3.83
CA VAL A 56 -8.82 -0.80 4.78
C VAL A 56 -9.76 -0.87 5.97
N PHE A 57 -11.06 -1.08 5.74
CA PHE A 57 -12.04 -1.24 6.81
C PHE A 57 -11.73 -2.45 7.69
N GLN A 58 -11.43 -3.61 7.09
CA GLN A 58 -11.08 -4.84 7.82
C GLN A 58 -9.84 -4.66 8.69
N LEU A 59 -8.77 -4.05 8.16
CA LEU A 59 -7.55 -3.76 8.93
C LEU A 59 -7.83 -2.85 10.13
N GLN A 60 -8.71 -1.86 9.98
CA GLN A 60 -9.10 -0.98 11.08
C GLN A 60 -9.99 -1.68 12.12
N GLN A 61 -10.77 -2.68 11.74
CA GLN A 61 -11.49 -3.51 12.70
C GLN A 61 -10.55 -4.42 13.49
N GLU A 62 -9.55 -5.00 12.84
CA GLU A 62 -8.61 -5.94 13.48
C GLU A 62 -7.57 -5.22 14.36
N HIS A 63 -7.10 -4.05 13.92
CA HIS A 63 -5.94 -3.38 14.54
C HIS A 63 -6.21 -1.95 15.01
N GLY A 64 -7.38 -1.37 14.72
CA GLY A 64 -7.70 0.00 15.10
C GLY A 64 -7.94 0.13 16.60
N VAL A 65 -6.95 0.65 17.33
CA VAL A 65 -7.01 0.82 18.79
C VAL A 65 -7.88 2.02 19.19
N TYR A 66 -7.74 3.15 18.50
CA TYR A 66 -8.39 4.41 18.87
C TYR A 66 -9.38 4.84 17.79
N SER A 67 -10.65 4.93 18.16
CA SER A 67 -11.72 5.33 17.23
C SER A 67 -11.49 6.70 16.59
N ALA A 68 -10.84 7.63 17.29
CA ALA A 68 -10.53 8.98 16.79
C ALA A 68 -9.54 9.02 15.61
N TYR A 69 -8.77 7.94 15.40
CA TYR A 69 -7.84 7.82 14.26
C TYR A 69 -8.39 6.92 13.16
N LYS A 70 -9.65 6.49 13.26
CA LYS A 70 -10.26 5.73 12.17
C LYS A 70 -10.43 6.62 10.96
N ILE A 71 -10.07 6.07 9.81
CA ILE A 71 -10.21 6.68 8.51
C ILE A 71 -11.45 6.13 7.79
N VAL A 72 -12.13 7.01 7.07
CA VAL A 72 -13.20 6.67 6.16
C VAL A 72 -12.67 6.82 4.74
N PRO A 73 -12.56 5.72 3.97
CA PRO A 73 -12.19 5.79 2.56
C PRO A 73 -13.37 6.35 1.75
N VAL A 74 -13.17 7.50 1.10
CA VAL A 74 -14.16 8.19 0.27
C VAL A 74 -13.60 8.31 -1.14
N LYS A 75 -14.44 7.98 -2.13
CA LYS A 75 -14.06 8.15 -3.53
C LYS A 75 -14.41 9.57 -3.98
N ASP A 76 -13.40 10.31 -4.45
CA ASP A 76 -13.61 11.63 -5.03
C ASP A 76 -14.42 11.51 -6.32
N PHE A 77 -15.46 12.33 -6.47
CA PHE A 77 -16.36 12.27 -7.62
C PHE A 77 -15.70 12.80 -8.91
N ASN A 78 -14.80 13.78 -8.79
CA ASN A 78 -14.17 14.46 -9.92
C ASN A 78 -12.95 13.69 -10.43
N THR A 79 -12.13 13.15 -9.52
CA THR A 79 -10.89 12.44 -9.88
C THR A 79 -11.07 10.91 -9.90
N GLY A 80 -12.07 10.39 -9.20
CA GLY A 80 -12.26 8.95 -9.01
C GLY A 80 -11.24 8.31 -8.05
N GLU A 81 -10.36 9.11 -7.44
CA GLU A 81 -9.33 8.63 -6.51
C GLU A 81 -9.91 8.36 -5.13
N LEU A 82 -9.31 7.39 -4.43
CA LEU A 82 -9.67 7.10 -3.04
C LEU A 82 -8.91 8.04 -2.10
N GLN A 83 -9.65 8.79 -1.30
CA GLN A 83 -9.12 9.67 -0.27
C GLN A 83 -9.52 9.17 1.12
N TYR A 84 -8.68 9.44 2.12
CA TYR A 84 -8.98 9.11 3.51
C TYR A 84 -9.35 10.38 4.26
N ILE A 85 -10.53 10.37 4.88
CA ILE A 85 -10.94 11.40 5.82
C ILE A 85 -10.93 10.83 7.24
N LEU A 86 -10.63 11.66 8.24
CA LEU A 86 -10.74 11.23 9.63
C LEU A 86 -12.20 11.12 10.02
N ASN A 87 -12.54 10.08 10.78
CA ASN A 87 -13.85 9.97 11.41
C ASN A 87 -13.91 10.98 12.56
N GLU A 88 -14.45 12.17 12.29
CA GLU A 88 -14.83 13.11 13.35
C GLU A 88 -15.89 12.41 14.21
N GLY A 89 -15.55 12.14 15.48
CA GLY A 89 -16.29 11.25 16.38
C GLY A 89 -17.66 11.74 16.78
#